data_AF-A0A519XUG9-F1
#
_entry.id   AF-A0A519XUG9-F1
#
_cell.length_a   1.000
_cell.length_b   1.000
_cell.length_c   1.000
_cell.angle_alpha   90.00
_cell.angle_beta   90.00
_cell.angle_gamma   90.00
#
_symmetry.space_group_name_H-M   'P 1'
#
loop_
_entity.id
_entity.type
_entity.pdbx_description
1 polymer ?
#
loop_
_entity_poly.entity_id
_entity_poly.type
_entity_poly.pdbx_seq_one_letter_code
_entity_poly.pdbx_strand_id
1 'polypeptide(L)'
;MRAAALQNPYWLRLSFDGAHSWLLVDLDPTVAGTYGQVLYMSEVEELAFAVANSVTELLATFAADLDQGLYTLDEGALEDDNEFLVPDATINLDNWAQTERWRNALTN
;
A
#
# COMPACT_ATOMS: atom_id res chain seq x y z
N MET A 1 14.85 0.55 17.91
CA MET A 1 14.04 -0.68 17.98
C MET A 1 13.92 -1.14 16.53
N ARG A 2 14.27 -2.38 16.16
CA ARG A 2 13.97 -2.85 14.79
C ARG A 2 12.48 -3.19 14.78
N ALA A 3 11.70 -2.61 13.86
CA ALA A 3 10.26 -2.83 13.78
C ALA A 3 9.97 -4.35 13.76
N ALA A 4 9.37 -4.87 14.83
CA ALA A 4 9.01 -6.28 14.96
C ALA A 4 8.04 -6.72 13.85
N ALA A 5 7.35 -5.76 13.21
CA ALA A 5 6.46 -5.93 12.07
C ALA A 5 7.12 -6.67 10.88
N LEU A 6 8.40 -6.39 10.56
CA LEU A 6 9.11 -7.07 9.47
C LEU A 6 9.43 -8.55 9.74
N GLN A 7 9.36 -8.96 10.99
CA GLN A 7 9.75 -10.30 11.40
C GLN A 7 8.59 -11.29 11.42
N ASN A 8 7.35 -10.85 11.13
CA ASN A 8 6.25 -11.80 11.02
C ASN A 8 6.50 -12.72 9.80
N PRO A 9 6.82 -14.01 10.02
CA PRO A 9 7.17 -14.91 8.93
C PRO A 9 5.97 -15.25 8.04
N TYR A 10 4.75 -14.87 8.45
CA TYR A 10 3.52 -15.08 7.71
C TYR A 10 3.12 -13.88 6.86
N TRP A 11 3.95 -12.83 6.81
CA TRP A 11 3.74 -11.70 5.92
C TRP A 11 4.59 -11.83 4.66
N LEU A 12 3.93 -12.08 3.53
CA LEU A 12 4.60 -12.20 2.23
C LEU A 12 4.77 -10.82 1.60
N ARG A 13 5.96 -10.53 1.07
CA ARG A 13 6.24 -9.25 0.40
C ARG A 13 5.62 -9.23 -0.99
N LEU A 14 4.78 -8.24 -1.25
CA LEU A 14 4.13 -8.02 -2.55
C LEU A 14 4.82 -6.92 -3.35
N SER A 15 5.23 -5.83 -2.70
CA SER A 15 5.96 -4.72 -3.33
C SER A 15 6.97 -4.09 -2.37
N PHE A 16 7.82 -3.22 -2.92
CA PHE A 16 8.76 -2.40 -2.18
C PHE A 16 8.88 -1.04 -2.87
N ASP A 17 8.87 0.05 -2.11
CA ASP A 17 9.01 1.42 -2.61
C ASP A 17 10.45 1.81 -2.99
N GLY A 18 11.42 0.92 -2.75
CA GLY A 18 12.85 1.23 -2.93
C GLY A 18 13.50 1.86 -1.69
N ALA A 19 12.74 2.11 -0.63
CA ALA A 19 13.19 2.75 0.61
C ALA A 19 12.72 1.99 1.87
N HIS A 20 11.58 2.36 2.44
CA HIS A 20 11.14 1.94 3.78
C HIS A 20 9.64 1.59 3.85
N SER A 21 9.00 1.32 2.72
CA SER A 21 7.59 0.95 2.69
C SER A 21 7.33 -0.28 1.83
N TRP A 22 6.38 -1.11 2.27
CA TRP A 22 6.01 -2.35 1.61
C TRP A 22 4.50 -2.51 1.53
N LEU A 23 4.04 -3.14 0.46
CA LEU A 23 2.80 -3.91 0.50
C LEU A 23 3.12 -5.35 0.87
N LEU A 24 2.34 -5.89 1.80
CA LEU A 24 2.50 -7.23 2.36
C LEU A 24 1.17 -7.99 2.25
N VAL A 25 1.22 -9.30 2.02
CA VAL A 25 0.05 -10.18 2.16
C VAL A 25 0.13 -10.86 3.52
N ASP A 26 -0.92 -10.72 4.32
CA ASP A 26 -1.00 -11.27 5.67
C ASP A 26 -1.65 -12.66 5.67
N LEU A 27 -0.85 -13.68 6.01
CA LEU A 27 -1.30 -15.07 6.11
C LEU A 27 -1.55 -15.53 7.55
N ASP A 28 -1.43 -14.65 8.54
CA ASP A 28 -1.75 -14.95 9.94
C ASP A 28 -2.38 -13.73 10.62
N PRO A 29 -3.55 -13.27 10.12
CA PRO A 29 -4.21 -12.09 10.64
C PRO A 29 -4.74 -12.32 12.06
N THR A 30 -4.94 -11.23 12.80
CA THR A 30 -5.70 -11.29 14.05
C THR A 30 -7.17 -11.63 13.78
N VAL A 31 -7.94 -11.89 14.83
CA VAL A 31 -9.39 -12.16 14.72
C VAL A 31 -10.21 -11.04 14.06
N ALA A 32 -9.68 -9.82 14.01
CA ALA A 32 -10.32 -8.69 13.34
C ALA A 32 -9.95 -8.60 11.84
N GLY A 33 -8.88 -9.29 11.42
CA GLY A 33 -8.40 -9.27 10.04
C GLY A 33 -8.95 -10.41 9.19
N THR A 34 -8.64 -10.34 7.89
CA THR A 34 -9.03 -11.37 6.91
C THR A 34 -7.80 -12.10 6.39
N TYR A 35 -7.85 -13.43 6.32
CA TYR A 35 -6.73 -14.22 5.78
C TYR A 35 -6.47 -13.83 4.32
N GLY A 36 -5.24 -13.43 4.01
CA GLY A 36 -4.85 -12.96 2.68
C GLY A 36 -5.10 -11.46 2.44
N GLN A 37 -5.45 -10.69 3.47
CA GLN A 37 -5.52 -9.23 3.38
C GLN A 37 -4.17 -8.63 2.98
N VAL A 38 -4.21 -7.48 2.31
CA VAL A 38 -3.02 -6.71 1.95
C VAL A 38 -2.81 -5.62 2.99
N LEU A 39 -1.60 -5.56 3.55
CA LEU A 39 -1.17 -4.52 4.47
C LEU A 39 -0.26 -3.53 3.75
N TYR A 40 -0.42 -2.24 4.04
CA TYR A 40 0.68 -1.28 3.90
C TYR A 40 1.49 -1.28 5.19
N MET A 41 2.81 -1.23 5.08
CA MET A 41 3.72 -1.13 6.21
C MET A 41 4.78 -0.07 5.92
N SER A 42 4.98 0.82 6.89
CA SER A 42 6.08 1.79 6.90
C SER A 42 7.04 1.46 8.03
N GLU A 43 8.30 1.22 7.69
CA GLU A 43 9.37 1.01 8.66
C GLU A 43 9.69 2.27 9.45
N VAL A 44 9.66 3.43 8.78
CA VAL A 44 10.00 4.73 9.39
C VAL A 44 8.97 5.13 10.45
N GLU A 45 7.69 4.96 10.12
CA GLU A 45 6.58 5.31 11.00
C GLU A 45 6.21 4.17 11.97
N GLU A 46 6.91 3.03 11.90
CA GLU A 46 6.69 1.82 12.72
C GLU A 46 5.22 1.33 12.74
N LEU A 47 4.54 1.36 11.60
CA LEU A 47 3.12 1.01 11.50
C LEU A 47 2.81 0.04 10.34
N ALA A 48 1.73 -0.72 10.51
CA ALA A 48 1.12 -1.50 9.45
C ALA A 48 -0.41 -1.47 9.57
N PHE A 49 -1.12 -1.36 8.44
CA PHE A 49 -2.58 -1.38 8.39
C PHE A 49 -3.09 -2.01 7.10
N ALA A 50 -4.30 -2.56 7.13
CA ALA A 50 -4.91 -3.20 5.97
C ALA A 50 -5.34 -2.17 4.92
N VAL A 51 -4.99 -2.39 3.66
CA VAL A 51 -5.37 -1.55 2.51
C VAL A 51 -6.32 -2.26 1.54
N ALA A 52 -6.44 -3.58 1.64
CA ALA A 52 -7.41 -4.39 0.90
C ALA A 52 -7.65 -5.73 1.62
N ASN A 53 -8.82 -6.36 1.45
CA ASN A 53 -9.11 -7.67 2.04
C ASN A 53 -8.49 -8.82 1.23
N SER A 54 -8.00 -8.55 0.00
CA SER A 54 -7.27 -9.52 -0.81
C SER A 54 -6.42 -8.84 -1.88
N VAL A 55 -5.46 -9.58 -2.46
CA VAL A 55 -4.71 -9.13 -3.64
C VAL A 55 -5.63 -8.87 -4.84
N THR A 56 -6.70 -9.65 -4.98
CA THR A 56 -7.69 -9.44 -6.06
C THR A 56 -8.39 -8.10 -5.92
N GLU A 57 -8.82 -7.76 -4.70
CA GLU A 57 -9.45 -6.47 -4.40
C GLU A 57 -8.48 -5.29 -4.61
N LEU A 58 -7.22 -5.44 -4.19
CA LEU A 58 -6.18 -4.44 -4.43
C LEU A 58 -6.05 -4.13 -5.93
N LEU A 59 -5.87 -5.17 -6.76
CA LEU A 59 -5.69 -5.01 -8.21
C LEU A 59 -6.95 -4.47 -8.90
N ALA A 60 -8.13 -4.91 -8.47
CA ALA A 60 -9.40 -4.39 -8.99
C ALA A 60 -9.59 -2.91 -8.66
N THR A 61 -9.23 -2.50 -7.44
CA THR A 61 -9.28 -1.09 -7.01
C THR A 61 -8.29 -0.25 -7.81
N PHE A 62 -7.05 -0.73 -7.96
CA PHE A 62 -6.03 -0.06 -8.76
C PHE A 62 -6.47 0.14 -10.22
N ALA A 63 -7.05 -0.89 -10.85
CA ALA A 63 -7.57 -0.79 -12.20
C ALA A 63 -8.72 0.24 -12.31
N ALA A 64 -9.64 0.25 -11.34
CA ALA A 64 -10.72 1.23 -11.30
C ALA A 64 -10.21 2.67 -11.08
N ASP A 65 -9.15 2.85 -10.29
CA ASP A 65 -8.51 4.15 -10.08
C ASP A 65 -7.81 4.65 -11.37
N LEU A 66 -7.19 3.75 -12.14
CA LEU A 66 -6.65 4.07 -13.47
C LEU A 66 -7.75 4.54 -14.43
N ASP A 67 -8.88 3.81 -14.50
CA ASP A 67 -10.01 4.16 -15.35
C ASP A 67 -10.65 5.51 -14.99
N GLN A 68 -10.52 5.92 -13.72
CA GLN A 68 -10.98 7.22 -13.22
C GLN A 68 -9.98 8.35 -13.42
N GLY A 69 -8.79 8.06 -13.96
CA GLY A 69 -7.73 9.06 -14.16
C GLY A 69 -7.07 9.50 -12.86
N LEU A 70 -7.07 8.66 -11.82
CA LEU A 70 -6.41 8.95 -10.54
C LEU A 70 -4.92 8.62 -10.52
N TYR A 71 -4.36 8.28 -11.69
CA TYR A 71 -2.93 8.12 -11.89
C TYR A 71 -2.52 8.87 -13.16
N THR A 72 -1.35 9.49 -13.11
CA THR A 72 -0.69 10.13 -14.25
C THR A 72 0.72 9.58 -14.42
N LEU A 73 1.29 9.66 -15.63
CA LEU A 73 2.71 9.36 -15.81
C LEU A 73 3.55 10.42 -15.09
N ASP A 74 4.64 9.98 -14.47
CA ASP A 74 5.68 10.86 -13.94
C ASP A 74 6.45 11.48 -15.10
N GLU A 75 6.32 12.80 -15.28
CA GLU A 75 6.98 13.52 -16.37
C GLU A 75 8.50 13.43 -16.29
N GLY A 76 9.08 13.43 -15.08
CA GLY A 76 10.53 13.30 -14.88
C GLY A 76 11.02 11.89 -15.17
N ALA A 77 10.25 10.87 -14.80
CA ALA A 77 10.59 9.49 -15.13
C ALA A 77 10.54 9.22 -16.65
N LEU A 78 9.62 9.89 -17.35
CA LEU A 78 9.46 9.76 -18.80
C LEU A 78 10.67 10.30 -19.57
N GLU A 79 11.35 11.33 -19.04
CA GLU A 79 12.62 11.82 -19.62
C GLU A 79 13.72 10.74 -19.63
N ASP A 80 13.63 9.78 -18.71
CA ASP A 80 14.53 8.64 -18.57
C ASP A 80 13.96 7.34 -19.18
N ASP A 81 12.98 7.43 -20.08
CA ASP A 81 12.27 6.30 -20.72
C ASP A 81 11.56 5.35 -19.70
N ASN A 82 11.15 5.86 -18.55
CA ASN A 82 10.39 5.10 -17.54
C ASN A 82 8.91 5.52 -17.51
N GLU A 83 8.02 4.55 -17.29
CA GLU A 83 6.57 4.77 -17.22
C GLU A 83 6.05 4.66 -15.78
N PHE A 84 6.72 5.34 -14.83
CA PHE A 84 6.24 5.36 -13.46
C PHE A 84 4.95 6.16 -13.33
N LEU A 85 4.08 5.69 -12.43
CA LEU A 85 2.79 6.30 -12.18
C LEU A 85 2.84 7.11 -10.89
N VAL A 86 2.28 8.32 -10.94
CA VAL A 86 2.05 9.19 -9.80
C VAL A 86 0.56 9.09 -9.42
N PRO A 87 0.22 8.67 -8.18
CA PRO A 87 -1.16 8.68 -7.72
C PRO A 87 -1.67 10.10 -7.45
N ASP A 88 -2.95 10.32 -7.68
CA ASP A 88 -3.66 11.50 -7.18
C ASP A 88 -3.55 11.60 -5.65
N ALA A 89 -3.48 12.83 -5.13
CA ALA A 89 -3.30 13.09 -3.71
C ALA A 89 -4.40 12.46 -2.82
N THR A 90 -5.60 12.24 -3.37
CA THR A 90 -6.74 11.62 -2.67
C THR A 90 -6.61 10.10 -2.50
N ILE A 91 -5.67 9.46 -3.21
CA ILE A 91 -5.39 8.02 -3.11
C ILE A 91 -3.92 7.70 -2.81
N ASN A 92 -3.06 8.70 -2.74
CA ASN A 92 -1.64 8.52 -2.46
C ASN A 92 -1.42 7.83 -1.11
N LEU A 93 -0.83 6.65 -1.14
CA LEU A 93 -0.58 5.81 0.01
C LEU A 93 0.64 6.26 0.82
N ASP A 94 1.64 6.89 0.19
CA ASP A 94 2.79 7.44 0.91
C ASP A 94 2.40 8.62 1.80
N ASN A 95 1.27 9.26 1.49
CA ASN A 95 0.68 10.32 2.29
C ASN A 95 -0.55 9.84 3.08
N TRP A 96 -0.57 8.55 3.46
CA TRP A 96 -1.70 7.88 4.14
C TRP A 96 -2.33 8.70 5.27
N ALA A 97 -1.52 9.46 6.02
CA ALA A 97 -1.98 10.28 7.15
C ALA A 97 -2.91 11.42 6.73
N GLN A 98 -2.75 11.93 5.50
CA GLN A 98 -3.53 13.03 4.94
C GLN A 98 -4.61 12.56 3.97
N THR A 99 -4.49 11.32 3.48
CA THR A 99 -5.38 10.74 2.49
C THR A 99 -6.63 10.15 3.14
N GLU A 100 -7.82 10.63 2.75
CA GLU A 100 -9.10 10.20 3.33
C GLU A 100 -9.31 8.69 3.24
N ARG A 101 -8.96 8.09 2.09
CA ARG A 101 -9.07 6.65 1.85
C ARG A 101 -8.34 5.83 2.93
N TRP A 102 -7.15 6.27 3.33
CA TRP A 102 -6.26 5.50 4.20
C TRP A 102 -6.42 5.84 5.67
N ARG A 103 -6.87 7.06 6.02
CA ARG A 103 -7.23 7.39 7.41
C ARG A 103 -8.32 6.48 7.98
N ASN A 104 -9.31 6.12 7.17
CA ASN A 104 -10.38 5.24 7.60
C ASN A 104 -9.88 3.81 7.88
N ALA A 105 -8.78 3.39 7.24
CA ALA A 105 -8.18 2.09 7.46
C ALA A 105 -7.43 1.98 8.80
N LEU A 106 -7.10 3.11 9.44
CA LEU A 106 -6.41 3.18 10.74
C LEU A 106 -7.35 3.26 11.95
N THR A 107 -8.65 3.44 11.71
CA THR A 107 -9.65 3.71 12.77
C THR A 107 -10.63 2.55 13.02
N ASN A 108 -10.51 1.46 12.27
CA ASN A 108 -11.33 0.25 12.40
C ASN A 108 -10.57 -0.90 13.06
#